data_AF-A0A1V6IFF1-F1
#
_entry.id   AF-A0A1V6IFF1-F1
#
_cell.length_a   1.000
_cell.length_b   1.000
_cell.length_c   1.000
_cell.angle_alpha   90.00
_cell.angle_beta   90.00
_cell.angle_gamma   90.00
#
_symmetry.space_group_name_H-M   'P 1'
#
loop_
_entity.id
_entity.type
_entity.pdbx_description
1 polymer ?
#
loop_
_entity_poly.entity_id
_entity_poly.type
_entity_poly.pdbx_seq_one_letter_code
_entity_poly.pdbx_strand_id
1 'polypeptide(L)' 'MYTKKQQAANLIKAMKEKPKLGSGQRFKNLVKDLKKKKVKNPGALAAWIGRQKYSKAAFQKLSQKGRKK' A
#
# COMPACT_ATOMS: atom_id res chain seq x y z
N MET A 1 27.94 -5.45 -13.68
CA MET A 1 26.74 -4.98 -14.40
C MET A 1 25.71 -6.11 -14.44
N TYR A 2 24.48 -5.89 -13.98
CA TYR A 2 23.41 -6.89 -14.10
C TYR A 2 22.93 -6.99 -15.54
N THR A 3 22.73 -8.21 -16.03
CA THR A 3 22.24 -8.44 -17.40
C THR A 3 20.79 -7.97 -17.53
N LYS A 4 20.36 -7.57 -18.73
CA LYS A 4 18.96 -7.10 -18.99
C LYS A 4 17.90 -8.09 -18.48
N LYS A 5 18.19 -9.39 -18.55
CA LYS A 5 17.34 -10.48 -18.02
C LYS A 5 17.27 -10.48 -16.48
N GLN A 6 18.39 -10.26 -15.80
CA GLN A 6 18.44 -10.12 -14.34
C GLN A 6 17.74 -8.84 -13.86
N GLN A 7 17.90 -7.73 -14.59
CA GLN A 7 17.18 -6.49 -14.31
C GLN A 7 15.67 -6.68 -14.41
N ALA A 8 15.18 -7.34 -15.47
CA ALA A 8 13.76 -7.65 -15.63
C ALA A 8 13.24 -8.57 -14.51
N ALA A 9 13.99 -9.62 -14.15
CA ALA A 9 13.60 -10.52 -13.06
C ALA A 9 13.52 -9.80 -11.70
N ASN A 10 14.46 -8.89 -11.42
CA ASN A 10 14.48 -8.12 -10.19
C ASN A 10 13.32 -7.11 -10.11
N LEU A 11 12.96 -6.49 -11.24
CA LEU A 11 11.79 -5.60 -11.33
C LEU A 11 10.48 -6.37 -11.07
N ILE A 12 10.31 -7.54 -11.69
CA ILE A 12 9.12 -8.38 -11.46
C ILE A 12 9.05 -8.84 -10.00
N LYS A 13 10.18 -9.22 -9.40
CA LYS A 13 10.24 -9.58 -7.98
C LYS A 13 9.81 -8.43 -7.08
N ALA A 14 10.34 -7.23 -7.30
CA ALA A 14 9.98 -6.03 -6.54
C ALA A 14 8.50 -5.63 -6.71
N MET A 15 7.91 -5.82 -7.89
CA MET A 15 6.49 -5.58 -8.14
C MET A 15 5.58 -6.63 -7.47
N LYS A 16 6.04 -7.89 -7.39
CA LYS A 16 5.30 -8.99 -6.77
C LYS A 16 5.30 -8.92 -5.25
N GLU A 17 6.37 -8.39 -4.65
CA GLU A 17 6.50 -8.21 -3.20
C GLU A 17 5.63 -7.04 -2.71
N LYS A 18 4.45 -7.37 -2.17
CA LYS A 18 3.61 -6.37 -1.52
C LYS A 18 4.36 -5.78 -0.32
N PRO A 19 4.31 -4.45 -0.10
CA PRO A 19 4.94 -3.82 1.07
C PRO A 19 4.52 -4.51 2.37
N LYS A 20 5.38 -4.54 3.38
CA LYS A 20 5.08 -5.19 4.67
C LYS A 20 3.78 -4.66 5.26
N LEU A 21 2.93 -5.55 5.78
CA LEU A 21 1.70 -5.15 6.48
C LEU A 21 2.06 -4.30 7.70
N GLY A 22 1.28 -3.23 7.93
CA GLY A 22 1.52 -2.31 9.05
C GLY A 22 2.63 -1.28 8.80
N SER A 23 3.23 -1.22 7.62
CA SER A 23 4.18 -0.15 7.23
C SER A 23 3.50 1.17 6.82
N GLY A 24 2.17 1.18 6.69
CA GLY A 24 1.43 2.29 6.08
C GLY A 24 1.60 2.41 4.56
N GLN A 25 2.60 1.76 3.95
CA GLN A 25 2.90 1.90 2.53
C GLN A 25 1.77 1.40 1.62
N ARG A 26 1.09 0.30 2.01
CA ARG A 26 -0.09 -0.19 1.29
C ARG A 26 -1.22 0.84 1.26
N PHE A 27 -1.42 1.59 2.35
CA PHE A 27 -2.42 2.66 2.42
C PHE A 27 -2.02 3.85 1.55
N LYS A 28 -0.75 4.29 1.62
CA LYS A 28 -0.22 5.37 0.79
C LYS A 28 -0.35 5.07 -0.70
N ASN A 29 -0.02 3.85 -1.12
CA ASN A 29 -0.16 3.42 -2.52
C ASN A 29 -1.63 3.46 -2.97
N LEU A 30 -2.56 2.95 -2.15
CA LEU A 30 -3.99 3.01 -2.44
C LEU A 30 -4.47 4.46 -2.58
N VAL A 31 -4.08 5.36 -1.68
CA VAL A 31 -4.42 6.79 -1.78
C VAL A 31 -3.86 7.40 -3.07
N LYS A 32 -2.63 7.05 -3.47
CA LYS A 32 -2.02 7.53 -4.72
C LYS A 32 -2.81 7.06 -5.95
N ASP A 33 -3.24 5.81 -5.97
CA ASP A 33 -4.03 5.27 -7.07
C ASP A 33 -5.44 5.88 -7.12
N LEU A 34 -6.07 6.13 -5.96
CA LEU A 34 -7.35 6.84 -5.90
C LEU A 34 -7.22 8.32 -6.31
N LYS A 35 -6.09 8.98 -6.02
CA LYS A 35 -5.78 10.33 -6.51
C LYS A 35 -5.68 10.35 -8.03
N LYS A 36 -5.01 9.37 -8.64
CA LYS A 36 -4.94 9.24 -10.12
C LYS A 36 -6.32 9.10 -10.74
N LYS A 37 -7.25 8.45 -10.04
CA LYS A 37 -8.65 8.30 -10.45
C LYS A 37 -9.51 9.55 -10.20
N LYS A 38 -8.93 10.68 -9.79
CA LYS A 38 -9.63 11.95 -9.49
C LYS A 38 -10.76 11.81 -8.47
N VAL A 39 -10.62 10.87 -7.52
CA VAL A 39 -11.57 10.73 -6.41
C VAL A 39 -11.53 12.00 -5.55
N LYS A 40 -12.70 12.54 -5.20
CA LYS A 40 -12.83 13.76 -4.38
C LYS A 40 -12.10 13.65 -3.03
N ASN A 41 -12.31 12.54 -2.32
CA ASN A 41 -11.71 12.28 -1.00
C ASN A 41 -10.99 10.91 -0.98
N PRO A 42 -9.79 10.81 -1.57
CA PRO A 42 -9.10 9.54 -1.75
C PRO A 42 -8.64 8.93 -0.42
N GLY A 43 -8.30 9.77 0.58
CA GLY A 43 -7.93 9.31 1.92
C GLY A 43 -9.09 8.67 2.68
N ALA A 44 -10.26 9.31 2.65
CA ALA A 44 -11.46 8.79 3.30
C ALA A 44 -11.92 7.46 2.67
N LEU A 45 -11.92 7.40 1.34
CA LEU A 45 -12.26 6.18 0.60
C LEU A 45 -11.26 5.05 0.90
N ALA A 46 -9.96 5.32 0.89
CA ALA A 46 -8.94 4.33 1.25
C ALA A 46 -9.11 3.82 2.70
N ALA A 47 -9.46 4.70 3.63
CA ALA A 47 -9.69 4.33 5.03
C ALA A 47 -10.95 3.46 5.18
N TRP A 48 -12.01 3.76 4.44
CA TRP A 48 -13.22 2.93 4.39
C TRP A 48 -12.90 1.53 3.85
N ILE A 49 -12.22 1.43 2.69
CA ILE A 49 -11.77 0.15 2.12
C ILE A 49 -10.90 -0.62 3.12
N GLY A 50 -9.98 0.06 3.79
CA GLY A 50 -9.10 -0.54 4.80
C GLY A 50 -9.86 -1.12 5.99
N ARG A 51 -10.89 -0.41 6.49
CA ARG A 51 -11.77 -0.88 7.58
C ARG A 51 -12.65 -2.04 7.16
N GLN A 52 -13.15 -2.06 5.92
CA GLN A 52 -13.93 -3.19 5.39
C GLN A 52 -13.06 -4.45 5.28
N LYS A 53 -11.82 -4.31 4.78
CA LYS A 53 -10.93 -5.44 4.56
C LYS A 53 -10.34 -6.06 5.83
N TYR A 54 -9.97 -5.24 6.80
CA TYR A 54 -9.21 -5.69 7.98
C TYR A 54 -9.98 -5.52 9.28
N SER A 55 -11.27 -5.16 9.26
CA SER A 55 -12.03 -4.65 10.40
C SER A 55 -11.50 -3.31 10.96
N LYS A 56 -12.35 -2.61 11.72
CA LYS A 56 -11.97 -1.35 12.41
C LYS A 56 -10.78 -1.56 13.34
N ALA A 57 -10.82 -2.61 14.17
CA ALA A 57 -9.81 -2.87 15.19
C ALA A 57 -8.45 -3.23 14.58
N ALA A 58 -8.40 -4.13 13.60
CA ALA A 58 -7.12 -4.51 13.00
C ALA A 58 -6.57 -3.40 12.08
N PHE A 59 -7.42 -2.65 11.36
CA PHE A 59 -6.97 -1.49 10.59
C PHE A 59 -6.34 -0.42 11.48
N GLN A 60 -6.95 -0.13 12.65
CA GLN A 60 -6.39 0.83 13.60
C GLN A 60 -5.05 0.35 14.17
N LYS A 61 -4.91 -0.94 14.52
CA LYS A 61 -3.63 -1.53 14.92
C LYS A 61 -2.55 -1.38 13.84
N LEU A 62 -2.90 -1.64 12.58
CA LEU A 62 -1.98 -1.48 11.44
C LEU A 62 -1.60 -0.01 11.21
N SER A 63 -2.54 0.91 11.38
CA SER A 63 -2.30 2.36 11.26
C SER A 63 -1.37 2.86 12.37
N GLN A 64 -1.60 2.45 13.62
CA GLN A 64 -0.72 2.78 14.74
C GLN A 64 0.70 2.24 14.53
N LYS A 65 0.84 0.97 14.09
CA LYS A 65 2.14 0.38 13.75
C LYS A 65 2.85 1.17 12.65
N GLY A 66 2.12 1.64 11.65
CA GLY A 66 2.67 2.45 10.56
C GLY A 66 3.06 3.87 10.97
N ARG A 67 2.48 4.42 12.04
CA ARG A 67 2.82 5.74 12.59
C ARG A 67 4.06 5.71 13.49
N LYS A 68 4.36 4.55 14.08
CA LYS A 68 5.53 4.34 14.95
C LYS A 68 6.84 4.08 14.19
N LYS A 69 6.78 4.04 12.86
CA LYS A 69 7.93 3.92 11.96
C LYS A 69 8.17 5.24 11.26
#